data_AF-I4G9I2-F1
#
_entry.id   AF-I4G9I2-F1
#
_cell.length_a   1.000
_cell.length_b   1.000
_cell.length_c   1.000
_cell.angle_alpha   90.00
_cell.angle_beta   90.00
_cell.angle_gamma   90.00
#
_symmetry.space_group_name_H-M   'P 1'
#
loop_
_entity.id
_entity.type
_entity.pdbx_description
1 polymer ?
#
loop_
_entity_poly.entity_id
_entity_poly.type
_entity_poly.pdbx_seq_one_letter_code
_entity_poly.pdbx_strand_id
1 'polypeptide(L)'
;MTNHSEVESAIKQLPESEVRALANWLQDYLDEMWDRQIEADLASGKLAPLIAQAEEDMATNNVRDIDEVLRNTPAKFQVTSPPFRWDEAGGIRIGSSRVTLDSILASYHNGSTPEEIAIQFSVLRLEDIYSAIAYYLNHRQEIDSYLEQRDQQAQQLRQQLTQKHNLVDLRQRLLARYQSKGESRQSAPSN
;
A
#
# COMPACT_ATOMS: atom_id res chain seq x y z
N MET A 1 2.74 55.95 -15.91
CA MET A 1 2.61 54.65 -16.58
C MET A 1 3.09 53.63 -15.59
N THR A 2 2.20 52.83 -15.02
CA THR A 2 2.59 51.76 -14.09
C THR A 2 3.34 50.69 -14.88
N ASN A 3 4.57 50.37 -14.48
CA ASN A 3 5.33 49.31 -15.14
C ASN A 3 4.96 47.93 -14.55
N HIS A 4 5.25 46.83 -15.28
CA HIS A 4 4.95 45.46 -14.83
C HIS A 4 5.49 45.15 -13.42
N SER A 5 6.71 45.60 -13.11
CA SER A 5 7.35 45.44 -11.79
C SER A 5 6.64 46.19 -10.67
N GLU A 6 6.01 47.33 -10.96
CA GLU A 6 5.21 48.08 -9.97
C GLU A 6 3.90 47.33 -9.65
N VAL A 7 3.26 46.76 -10.67
CA VAL A 7 2.05 45.93 -10.52
C VAL A 7 2.37 44.65 -9.75
N GLU A 8 3.46 43.96 -10.07
CA GLU A 8 3.89 42.75 -9.37
C GLU A 8 4.19 43.03 -7.89
N SER A 9 4.85 44.17 -7.61
CA SER A 9 5.13 44.58 -6.24
C SER A 9 3.87 44.89 -5.45
N ALA A 10 2.87 45.51 -6.08
CA ALA A 10 1.58 45.78 -5.46
C ALA A 10 0.82 44.48 -5.15
N ILE A 11 0.79 43.52 -6.08
CA ILE A 11 0.13 42.22 -5.88
C ILE A 11 0.75 41.46 -4.69
N LYS A 12 2.09 41.52 -4.54
CA LYS A 12 2.80 40.89 -3.41
C LYS A 12 2.46 41.49 -2.04
N GLN A 13 1.89 42.70 -1.99
CA GLN A 13 1.48 43.36 -0.75
C GLN A 13 0.01 43.07 -0.38
N LEU A 14 -0.76 42.45 -1.26
CA LEU A 14 -2.17 42.14 -1.02
C LEU A 14 -2.32 40.89 -0.12
N PRO A 15 -3.38 40.82 0.70
CA PRO A 15 -3.73 39.60 1.42
C PRO A 15 -4.17 38.49 0.44
N GLU A 16 -3.97 37.23 0.83
CA GLU A 16 -4.20 36.07 -0.05
C GLU A 16 -5.63 36.02 -0.63
N SER A 17 -6.64 36.43 0.14
CA SER A 17 -8.03 36.50 -0.32
C SER A 17 -8.22 37.49 -1.47
N GLU A 18 -7.55 38.63 -1.43
CA GLU A 18 -7.60 39.64 -2.49
C GLU A 18 -6.79 39.23 -3.70
N VAL A 19 -5.64 38.55 -3.50
CA VAL A 19 -4.88 37.96 -4.61
C VAL A 19 -5.72 36.93 -5.37
N ARG A 20 -6.45 36.06 -4.65
CA ARG A 20 -7.36 35.07 -5.29
C ARG A 20 -8.51 35.75 -6.04
N ALA A 21 -9.11 36.79 -5.46
CA ALA A 21 -10.17 37.55 -6.13
C ALA A 21 -9.66 38.27 -7.39
N LEU A 22 -8.47 38.87 -7.32
CA LEU A 22 -7.82 39.52 -8.45
C LEU A 22 -7.47 38.51 -9.55
N ALA A 23 -6.98 37.33 -9.19
CA ALA A 23 -6.67 36.27 -10.14
C ALA A 23 -7.93 35.82 -10.91
N ASN A 24 -9.05 35.62 -10.22
CA ASN A 24 -10.32 35.28 -10.85
C ASN A 24 -10.78 36.37 -11.83
N TRP A 25 -10.76 37.63 -11.39
CA TRP A 25 -11.13 38.74 -12.26
C TRP A 25 -10.21 38.87 -13.49
N LEU A 26 -8.91 38.68 -13.30
CA LEU A 26 -7.94 38.75 -14.40
C LEU A 26 -8.18 37.62 -15.40
N GLN A 27 -8.52 36.42 -14.92
CA GLN A 27 -8.92 35.29 -15.75
C GLN A 27 -10.12 35.67 -16.62
N ASP A 28 -11.21 36.15 -16.00
CA ASP A 28 -12.42 36.57 -16.71
C ASP A 28 -12.12 37.67 -17.74
N TYR A 29 -11.30 38.65 -17.38
CA TYR A 29 -10.89 39.73 -18.28
C TYR A 29 -10.09 39.22 -19.49
N LEU A 30 -9.16 38.28 -19.27
CA LEU A 30 -8.37 37.69 -20.35
C LEU A 30 -9.24 36.81 -21.26
N ASP A 31 -10.19 36.08 -20.70
CA ASP A 31 -11.15 35.27 -21.44
C ASP A 31 -12.04 36.15 -22.33
N GLU A 32 -12.60 37.25 -21.78
CA GLU A 32 -13.36 38.23 -22.57
C GLU A 32 -12.52 38.93 -23.66
N MET A 33 -11.23 39.16 -23.40
CA MET A 33 -10.32 39.68 -24.42
C MET A 33 -10.09 38.67 -25.54
N TRP A 34 -9.94 37.40 -25.19
CA TRP A 34 -9.79 36.30 -26.15
C TRP A 34 -11.03 36.15 -27.02
N ASP A 35 -12.22 36.13 -26.42
CA ASP A 35 -13.49 36.03 -27.15
C ASP A 35 -13.63 37.15 -28.19
N ARG A 36 -13.38 38.40 -27.77
CA ARG A 36 -13.43 39.56 -28.68
C ARG A 36 -12.43 39.44 -29.84
N GLN A 37 -11.21 38.95 -29.56
CA GLN A 37 -10.21 38.77 -30.62
C GLN A 37 -10.61 37.65 -31.58
N ILE A 38 -11.17 36.54 -31.09
CA ILE A 38 -11.65 35.43 -31.91
C ILE A 38 -12.82 35.87 -32.80
N GLU A 39 -13.78 36.61 -32.26
CA GLU A 39 -14.89 37.17 -33.04
C GLU A 39 -14.40 38.09 -34.16
N ALA A 40 -13.41 38.95 -33.88
CA ALA A 40 -12.82 39.82 -34.89
C ALA A 40 -12.04 39.04 -35.96
N ASP A 41 -11.29 38.01 -35.56
CA ASP A 41 -10.57 37.12 -36.47
C ASP A 41 -11.53 36.29 -37.34
N LEU A 42 -12.67 35.88 -36.79
CA LEU A 42 -13.75 35.22 -37.53
C LEU A 42 -14.39 36.19 -38.55
N ALA A 43 -14.77 37.39 -38.11
CA ALA A 43 -15.41 38.40 -38.95
C ALA A 43 -14.50 38.91 -40.08
N SER A 44 -13.19 38.97 -39.85
CA SER A 44 -12.20 39.33 -40.88
C SER A 44 -11.88 38.19 -41.85
N GLY A 45 -12.42 36.99 -41.61
CA GLY A 45 -12.16 35.80 -42.44
C GLY A 45 -10.78 35.17 -42.21
N LYS A 46 -10.00 35.66 -41.23
CA LYS A 46 -8.66 35.13 -40.90
C LYS A 46 -8.71 33.65 -40.47
N LEU A 47 -9.83 33.23 -39.88
CA LEU A 47 -10.05 31.83 -39.46
C LEU A 47 -10.63 30.95 -40.57
N ALA A 48 -11.09 31.50 -41.69
CA ALA A 48 -11.67 30.74 -42.80
C ALA A 48 -10.78 29.57 -43.30
N PRO A 49 -9.46 29.72 -43.51
CA PRO A 49 -8.63 28.59 -43.94
C PRO A 49 -8.53 27.48 -42.88
N LEU A 50 -8.57 27.84 -41.59
CA LEU A 50 -8.51 26.86 -40.49
C LEU A 50 -9.83 26.08 -40.36
N ILE A 51 -10.96 26.75 -40.58
CA ILE A 51 -12.29 26.10 -40.59
C ILE A 51 -12.36 25.11 -41.76
N ALA A 52 -11.95 25.52 -42.96
CA ALA A 52 -11.94 24.64 -44.13
C ALA A 52 -11.03 23.41 -43.91
N GLN A 53 -9.84 23.61 -43.34
CA GLN A 53 -8.94 22.51 -42.99
C GLN A 53 -9.58 21.56 -41.97
N ALA A 54 -10.21 22.09 -40.92
CA ALA A 54 -10.88 21.28 -39.91
C ALA A 54 -12.04 20.45 -40.49
N GLU A 55 -12.83 21.03 -41.39
CA GLU A 55 -13.91 20.33 -42.09
C GLU A 55 -13.37 19.20 -42.99
N GLU A 56 -12.26 19.43 -43.68
CA GLU A 56 -11.58 18.40 -44.49
C GLU A 56 -11.02 17.27 -43.62
N ASP A 57 -10.40 17.60 -42.49
CA ASP A 57 -9.90 16.62 -41.52
C ASP A 57 -11.05 15.79 -40.92
N MET A 58 -12.21 16.42 -40.66
CA MET A 58 -13.42 15.71 -40.25
C MET A 58 -13.98 14.79 -41.35
N ALA A 59 -13.98 15.25 -42.60
CA ALA A 59 -14.45 14.45 -43.74
C ALA A 59 -13.55 13.25 -44.05
N THR A 60 -12.24 13.39 -43.83
CA THR A 60 -11.25 12.33 -44.04
C THR A 60 -11.04 11.44 -42.82
N ASN A 61 -11.80 11.68 -41.74
CA ASN A 61 -11.67 11.01 -40.44
C ASN A 61 -10.25 11.14 -39.83
N ASN A 62 -9.57 12.25 -40.12
CA ASN A 62 -8.30 12.67 -39.54
C ASN A 62 -8.54 13.49 -38.26
N VAL A 63 -9.42 13.01 -37.38
CA VAL A 63 -9.78 13.67 -36.12
C VAL A 63 -9.34 12.79 -34.96
N ARG A 64 -8.84 13.40 -33.88
CA ARG A 64 -8.56 12.68 -32.63
C ARG A 64 -9.72 12.83 -31.67
N ASP A 65 -9.98 11.77 -30.90
CA ASP A 65 -10.97 11.83 -29.85
C ASP A 65 -10.53 12.82 -28.76
N ILE A 66 -11.43 13.69 -28.31
CA ILE A 66 -11.12 14.69 -27.30
C ILE A 66 -10.78 14.04 -25.94
N ASP A 67 -11.37 12.88 -25.64
CA ASP A 67 -11.01 12.07 -24.49
C ASP A 67 -9.58 11.51 -24.64
N GLU A 68 -9.12 11.16 -25.84
CA GLU A 68 -7.74 10.72 -26.07
C GLU A 68 -6.72 11.86 -25.82
N VAL A 69 -7.07 13.08 -26.21
CA VAL A 69 -6.20 14.26 -26.07
C VAL A 69 -6.18 14.81 -24.65
N LEU A 70 -7.34 14.88 -23.98
CA LEU A 70 -7.48 15.42 -22.64
C LEU A 70 -7.14 14.41 -21.55
N ARG A 71 -7.35 13.11 -21.80
CA ARG A 71 -6.90 12.07 -20.87
C ARG A 71 -5.42 11.81 -21.14
N ASN A 72 -4.58 12.58 -20.47
CA ASN A 72 -3.34 12.00 -19.93
C ASN A 72 -3.79 10.70 -19.25
N THR A 73 -3.46 9.54 -19.85
CA THR A 73 -3.93 8.21 -19.43
C THR A 73 -4.15 8.21 -17.93
N PRO A 74 -5.39 8.04 -17.41
CA PRO A 74 -5.61 8.10 -15.96
C PRO A 74 -4.59 7.14 -15.37
N ALA A 75 -3.70 7.65 -14.52
CA ALA A 75 -2.69 6.85 -13.88
C ALA A 75 -3.42 5.60 -13.39
N LYS A 76 -3.08 4.43 -13.96
CA LYS A 76 -3.77 3.18 -13.61
C LYS A 76 -3.43 2.93 -12.14
N PHE A 77 -4.27 3.42 -11.24
CA PHE A 77 -4.16 3.19 -9.82
C PHE A 77 -4.44 1.70 -9.63
N GLN A 78 -3.37 0.94 -9.42
CA GLN A 78 -3.49 -0.48 -9.13
C GLN A 78 -4.08 -0.58 -7.72
N VAL A 79 -5.26 -1.21 -7.61
CA VAL A 79 -5.78 -1.62 -6.32
C VAL A 79 -4.87 -2.73 -5.83
N THR A 80 -3.96 -2.40 -4.93
CA THR A 80 -3.03 -3.38 -4.34
C THR A 80 -3.85 -4.33 -3.46
N SER A 81 -4.06 -5.56 -3.93
CA SER A 81 -4.56 -6.62 -3.07
C SER A 81 -3.57 -6.90 -1.94
N PRO A 82 -4.02 -7.30 -0.75
CA PRO A 82 -3.12 -7.71 0.32
C PRO A 82 -2.13 -8.75 -0.21
N PRO A 83 -0.84 -8.66 0.11
CA PRO A 83 0.19 -9.47 -0.52
C PRO A 83 0.25 -10.87 0.11
N PHE A 84 -0.87 -11.60 0.06
CA PHE A 84 -1.02 -12.92 0.65
C PHE A 84 -0.44 -13.99 -0.25
N ARG A 85 0.38 -14.84 0.34
CA ARG A 85 0.98 -16.00 -0.33
C ARG A 85 0.79 -17.23 0.52
N TRP A 86 0.16 -18.24 -0.05
CA TRP A 86 0.07 -19.54 0.57
C TRP A 86 1.41 -20.26 0.51
N ASP A 87 1.82 -20.89 1.59
CA ASP A 87 2.93 -21.83 1.60
C ASP A 87 2.47 -23.28 1.43
N GLU A 88 3.43 -24.19 1.24
CA GLU A 88 3.17 -25.63 1.05
C GLU A 88 2.45 -26.27 2.24
N ALA A 89 2.52 -25.65 3.42
CA ALA A 89 1.86 -26.10 4.63
C ALA A 89 0.46 -25.48 4.82
N GLY A 90 -0.04 -24.71 3.85
CA GLY A 90 -1.34 -24.05 3.91
C GLY A 90 -1.37 -22.82 4.82
N GLY A 91 -0.22 -22.24 5.16
CA GLY A 91 -0.12 -20.99 5.91
C GLY A 91 -0.06 -19.76 5.01
N ILE A 92 -0.70 -18.67 5.44
CA ILE A 92 -0.66 -17.38 4.72
C ILE A 92 0.58 -16.57 5.15
N ARG A 93 1.42 -16.21 4.19
CA ARG A 93 2.59 -15.33 4.33
C ARG A 93 2.32 -13.96 3.70
N ILE A 94 3.09 -12.97 4.15
CA ILE A 94 2.90 -11.56 3.79
C ILE A 94 4.07 -11.08 2.93
N GLY A 95 3.77 -10.53 1.76
CA GLY A 95 4.77 -10.00 0.84
C GLY A 95 5.72 -11.08 0.32
N SER A 96 7.00 -10.74 0.21
CA SER A 96 8.08 -11.70 -0.06
C SER A 96 8.64 -12.35 1.21
N SER A 97 8.08 -12.02 2.38
CA SER A 97 8.63 -12.39 3.69
C SER A 97 8.20 -13.79 4.14
N ARG A 98 8.94 -14.32 5.12
CA ARG A 98 8.56 -15.52 5.87
C ARG A 98 7.59 -15.23 7.02
N VAL A 99 7.25 -13.98 7.28
CA VAL A 99 6.29 -13.61 8.31
C VAL A 99 4.89 -14.03 7.90
N THR A 100 4.18 -14.72 8.80
CA THR A 100 2.82 -15.24 8.58
C THR A 100 1.76 -14.25 9.04
N LEU A 101 0.59 -14.30 8.40
CA LEU A 101 -0.59 -13.53 8.80
C LEU A 101 -0.91 -13.75 10.29
N ASP A 102 -0.84 -15.01 10.74
CA ASP A 102 -1.08 -15.43 12.12
C ASP A 102 -0.23 -14.62 13.13
N SER A 103 1.04 -14.35 12.79
CA SER A 103 1.95 -13.60 13.67
C SER A 103 1.65 -12.11 13.71
N ILE A 104 1.27 -11.53 12.58
CA ILE A 104 0.83 -10.12 12.52
C ILE A 104 -0.45 -9.94 13.34
N LEU A 105 -1.43 -10.83 13.14
CA LEU A 105 -2.71 -10.76 13.83
C LEU A 105 -2.54 -11.03 15.32
N ALA A 106 -1.65 -11.94 15.73
CA ALA A 106 -1.33 -12.14 17.14
C ALA A 106 -0.80 -10.84 17.79
N SER A 107 0.15 -10.14 17.16
CA SER A 107 0.64 -8.85 17.68
C SER A 107 -0.46 -7.78 17.69
N TYR A 108 -1.28 -7.71 16.65
CA TYR A 108 -2.40 -6.77 16.57
C TYR A 108 -3.45 -7.01 17.67
N HIS A 109 -3.82 -8.27 17.92
CA HIS A 109 -4.73 -8.64 19.00
C HIS A 109 -4.15 -8.37 20.39
N ASN A 110 -2.82 -8.40 20.54
CA ASN A 110 -2.12 -8.00 21.76
C ASN A 110 -2.05 -6.46 21.94
N GLY A 111 -2.67 -5.69 21.04
CA GLY A 111 -2.77 -4.24 21.12
C GLY A 111 -1.66 -3.48 20.40
N SER A 112 -0.76 -4.17 19.69
CA SER A 112 0.26 -3.48 18.89
C SER A 112 -0.36 -2.74 17.71
N THR A 113 0.10 -1.51 17.46
CA THR A 113 -0.27 -0.76 16.26
C THR A 113 0.43 -1.32 15.02
N PRO A 114 -0.09 -1.09 13.80
CA PRO A 114 0.59 -1.49 12.55
C PRO A 114 2.05 -1.00 12.47
N GLU A 115 2.34 0.19 12.98
CA GLU A 115 3.67 0.79 13.04
C GLU A 115 4.59 0.07 14.04
N GLU A 116 4.08 -0.29 15.21
CA GLU A 116 4.82 -1.11 16.18
C GLU A 116 5.09 -2.52 15.64
N ILE A 117 4.13 -3.09 14.93
CA ILE A 117 4.29 -4.38 14.24
C ILE A 117 5.37 -4.27 13.14
N ALA A 118 5.45 -3.15 12.41
CA ALA A 118 6.51 -2.91 11.43
C ALA A 118 7.90 -2.83 12.08
N ILE A 119 7.99 -2.31 13.30
CA ILE A 119 9.23 -2.33 14.09
C ILE A 119 9.59 -3.77 14.50
N GLN A 120 8.60 -4.56 14.97
CA GLN A 120 8.80 -5.97 15.35
C GLN A 120 9.22 -6.85 14.16
N PHE A 121 8.67 -6.57 12.98
CA PHE A 121 8.91 -7.30 11.74
C PHE A 121 9.51 -6.39 10.67
N SER A 122 10.73 -5.90 10.89
CA SER A 122 11.42 -4.94 10.02
C SER A 122 11.64 -5.39 8.56
N VAL A 123 11.43 -6.68 8.27
CA VAL A 123 11.43 -7.26 6.92
C VAL A 123 10.15 -6.97 6.13
N LEU A 124 9.08 -6.53 6.81
CA LEU A 124 7.81 -6.18 6.20
C LEU A 124 7.75 -4.68 5.95
N ARG A 125 7.13 -4.30 4.83
CA ARG A 125 6.79 -2.91 4.58
C ARG A 125 5.53 -2.56 5.36
N LEU A 126 5.46 -1.33 5.84
CA LEU A 126 4.32 -0.84 6.61
C LEU A 126 3.00 -0.96 5.83
N GLU A 127 3.01 -0.69 4.52
CA GLU A 127 1.86 -0.84 3.63
C GLU A 127 1.31 -2.28 3.57
N ASP A 128 2.19 -3.29 3.63
CA ASP A 128 1.79 -4.70 3.61
C ASP A 128 1.09 -5.08 4.92
N ILE A 129 1.55 -4.52 6.04
CA ILE A 129 0.95 -4.71 7.38
C ILE A 129 -0.43 -4.06 7.44
N TYR A 130 -0.57 -2.81 7.01
CA TYR A 130 -1.88 -2.16 6.94
C TYR A 130 -2.84 -2.92 6.03
N SER A 131 -2.37 -3.37 4.86
CA SER A 131 -3.22 -4.12 3.93
C SER A 131 -3.69 -5.43 4.53
N ALA A 132 -2.82 -6.15 5.24
CA ALA A 132 -3.17 -7.39 5.93
C ALA A 132 -4.21 -7.17 7.04
N ILE A 133 -4.01 -6.14 7.87
CA ILE A 133 -4.94 -5.80 8.97
C ILE A 133 -6.28 -5.31 8.40
N ALA A 134 -6.27 -4.45 7.38
CA ALA A 134 -7.49 -3.98 6.74
C ALA A 134 -8.29 -5.14 6.13
N TYR A 135 -7.62 -6.09 5.49
CA TYR A 135 -8.28 -7.29 4.98
C TYR A 135 -8.89 -8.12 6.11
N TYR A 136 -8.14 -8.36 7.18
CA TYR A 136 -8.64 -9.06 8.37
C TYR A 136 -9.89 -8.39 8.94
N LEU A 137 -9.88 -7.06 9.10
CA LEU A 137 -11.01 -6.33 9.64
C LEU A 137 -12.27 -6.45 8.78
N ASN A 138 -12.12 -6.57 7.45
CA ASN A 138 -13.24 -6.80 6.52
C ASN A 138 -13.68 -8.27 6.42
N HIS A 139 -12.85 -9.22 6.83
CA HIS A 139 -13.08 -10.66 6.65
C HIS A 139 -12.86 -11.45 7.96
N ARG A 140 -13.18 -10.84 9.12
CA ARG A 140 -12.85 -11.39 10.44
C ARG A 140 -13.29 -12.85 10.59
N GLN A 141 -14.56 -13.15 10.32
CA GLN A 141 -15.12 -14.48 10.51
C GLN A 141 -14.39 -15.57 9.71
N GLU A 142 -14.03 -15.27 8.46
CA GLU A 142 -13.31 -16.22 7.59
C GLU A 142 -11.88 -16.46 8.11
N ILE A 143 -11.17 -15.38 8.45
CA ILE A 143 -9.79 -15.47 8.93
C ILE A 143 -9.72 -16.11 10.32
N ASP A 144 -10.63 -15.76 11.24
CA ASP A 144 -10.71 -16.36 12.57
C ASP A 144 -10.94 -17.88 12.45
N SER A 145 -11.84 -18.30 11.55
CA SER A 145 -12.08 -19.74 11.27
C SER A 145 -10.83 -20.45 10.74
N TYR A 146 -10.08 -19.80 9.84
CA TYR A 146 -8.80 -20.33 9.34
C TYR A 146 -7.75 -20.45 10.46
N LEU A 147 -7.63 -19.44 11.32
CA LEU A 147 -6.68 -19.43 12.44
C LEU A 147 -6.99 -20.55 13.44
N GLU A 148 -8.27 -20.73 13.79
CA GLU A 148 -8.72 -21.81 14.68
C GLU A 148 -8.39 -23.19 14.12
N GLN A 149 -8.64 -23.42 12.82
CA GLN A 149 -8.32 -24.69 12.17
C GLN A 149 -6.82 -24.98 12.22
N ARG A 150 -5.98 -23.95 11.99
CA ARG A 150 -4.52 -24.11 12.06
C ARG A 150 -4.03 -24.42 13.46
N ASP A 151 -4.59 -23.76 14.47
CA ASP A 151 -4.25 -24.05 15.86
C ASP A 151 -4.60 -25.48 16.25
N GLN A 152 -5.77 -25.97 15.82
CA GLN A 152 -6.18 -27.37 16.04
C GLN A 152 -5.22 -28.35 15.36
N GLN A 153 -4.86 -28.12 14.10
CA GLN A 153 -3.91 -28.97 13.37
C GLN A 153 -2.53 -28.97 14.02
N ALA A 154 -2.04 -27.81 14.45
CA ALA A 154 -0.76 -27.69 15.14
C ALA A 154 -0.77 -28.43 16.49
N GLN A 155 -1.87 -28.35 17.24
CA GLN A 155 -2.04 -29.08 18.49
C GLN A 155 -2.08 -30.59 18.27
N GLN A 156 -2.84 -31.07 17.29
CA GLN A 156 -2.90 -32.50 16.94
C GLN A 156 -1.52 -33.03 16.53
N LEU A 157 -0.79 -32.29 15.69
CA LEU A 157 0.56 -32.68 15.28
C LEU A 157 1.50 -32.73 16.49
N ARG A 158 1.45 -31.75 17.40
CA ARG A 158 2.23 -31.77 18.65
C ARG A 158 1.89 -32.97 19.52
N GLN A 159 0.62 -33.32 19.67
CA GLN A 159 0.19 -34.49 20.43
C GLN A 159 0.70 -35.78 19.79
N GLN A 160 0.58 -35.94 18.48
CA GLN A 160 1.07 -37.10 17.74
C GLN A 160 2.60 -37.23 17.84
N LEU A 161 3.34 -36.13 17.73
CA LEU A 161 4.79 -36.13 17.91
C LEU A 161 5.18 -36.47 19.36
N THR A 162 4.45 -35.96 20.36
CA THR A 162 4.68 -36.28 21.78
C THR A 162 4.34 -37.74 22.10
N GLN A 163 3.35 -38.33 21.42
CA GLN A 163 3.00 -39.74 21.55
C GLN A 163 3.96 -40.67 20.80
N LYS A 164 4.43 -40.28 19.60
CA LYS A 164 5.37 -41.07 18.80
C LYS A 164 6.80 -40.97 19.31
N HIS A 165 7.21 -39.82 19.82
CA HIS A 165 8.50 -39.64 20.48
C HIS A 165 8.26 -39.67 21.98
N ASN A 166 8.51 -40.82 22.62
CA ASN A 166 8.59 -41.01 24.07
C ASN A 166 9.57 -40.00 24.71
N LEU A 167 9.19 -38.73 24.86
CA LEU A 167 9.96 -37.73 25.58
C LEU A 167 10.02 -38.08 27.07
N VAL A 168 9.05 -38.88 27.55
CA VAL A 168 9.09 -39.52 28.87
C VAL A 168 10.25 -40.51 28.97
N ASP A 169 10.45 -41.39 27.98
CA ASP A 169 11.62 -42.28 27.95
C ASP A 169 12.92 -41.50 27.80
N LEU A 170 12.95 -40.46 26.97
CA LEU A 170 14.18 -39.68 26.76
C LEU A 170 14.58 -38.96 28.05
N ARG A 171 13.61 -38.36 28.75
CA ARG A 171 13.83 -37.73 30.06
C ARG A 171 14.24 -38.75 31.12
N GLN A 172 13.60 -39.92 31.18
CA GLN A 172 13.97 -41.01 32.09
C GLN A 172 15.38 -41.54 31.79
N ARG A 173 15.73 -41.75 30.52
CA ARG A 173 17.07 -42.17 30.08
C ARG A 173 18.13 -41.13 30.42
N LEU A 174 17.84 -39.84 30.27
CA LEU A 174 18.76 -38.77 30.65
C LEU A 174 18.96 -38.70 32.16
N LEU A 175 17.89 -38.80 32.96
CA LEU A 175 17.96 -38.80 34.43
C LEU A 175 18.75 -40.01 34.98
N ALA A 176 18.49 -41.21 34.45
CA ALA A 176 19.23 -42.42 34.81
C ALA A 176 20.73 -42.27 34.51
N ARG A 177 21.07 -41.63 33.38
CA ARG A 177 22.46 -41.36 32.97
C ARG A 177 23.15 -40.31 33.86
N TYR A 178 22.41 -39.39 34.47
CA TYR A 178 22.93 -38.44 35.45
C TYR A 178 23.20 -39.11 36.82
N GLN A 179 22.31 -40.00 37.28
CA GLN A 179 22.48 -40.73 38.54
C GLN A 179 23.67 -41.71 38.48
N SER A 180 23.78 -42.48 37.38
CA SER A 180 24.90 -43.43 37.19
C SER A 180 26.27 -42.74 37.06
N LYS A 181 26.32 -41.48 36.62
CA LYS A 181 27.55 -40.67 36.46
C LYS A 181 27.93 -39.92 37.74
N GLY A 182 27.03 -39.80 38.71
CA GLY A 182 27.30 -39.31 40.07
C GLY A 182 27.95 -40.39 40.95
N GLU A 183 27.45 -41.63 40.86
CA GLU A 183 27.94 -42.76 41.67
C GLU A 183 29.34 -43.26 41.25
N SER A 184 29.68 -43.16 39.97
CA SER A 184 31.00 -43.53 39.44
C SER A 184 32.10 -42.47 39.69
N ARG A 185 31.76 -41.31 40.26
CA ARG A 185 32.74 -40.29 40.72
C ARG A 185 33.10 -40.39 42.21
N GLN A 186 32.31 -41.11 43.01
CA GLN A 186 32.55 -41.31 44.46
C GLN A 186 33.28 -42.62 44.79
N SER A 187 33.60 -43.44 43.78
CA SER A 187 34.20 -44.77 43.91
C SER A 187 35.56 -44.90 43.19
N ALA A 188 36.31 -43.81 43.02
CA ALA A 188 37.72 -43.87 42.62
C ALA A 188 38.61 -44.02 43.87
N PRO A 189 39.38 -45.11 44.03
CA PRO A 189 40.27 -45.27 45.17
C PRO A 189 41.48 -44.33 45.05
N SER A 190 41.78 -43.61 46.13
CA SER A 190 43.08 -42.94 46.30
C SER A 190 44.19 -43.98 46.27
N ASN A 191 45.19 -43.75 45.41
CA ASN A 191 46.48 -44.43 45.43
C ASN A 191 47.58 -43.38 45.47
#